data_AF-A0A3D3DS83-F1
#
_entry.id   AF-A0A3D3DS83-F1
#
_cell.length_a   1.000
_cell.length_b   1.000
_cell.length_c   1.000
_cell.angle_alpha   90.00
_cell.angle_beta   90.00
_cell.angle_gamma   90.00
#
_symmetry.space_group_name_H-M   'P 1'
#
loop_
_entity.id
_entity.type
_entity.pdbx_description
1 polymer ?
#
loop_
_entity_poly.entity_id
_entity_poly.type
_entity_poly.pdbx_seq_one_letter_code
_entity_poly.pdbx_strand_id
1 'polypeptide(L)' 'IFLAQELFASPLPGDEPEPLETELWQLCDLPTLRERTDFSDGRSILATFLAAERLNS' A
#
# COMPACT_ATOMS: atom_id res chain seq x y z
N ILE A 1 2.76 2.33 11.26
CA ILE A 1 1.72 2.09 10.23
C ILE A 1 0.52 1.43 10.86
N PHE A 2 -0.65 1.49 10.22
CA PHE A 2 -1.80 0.66 10.55
C PHE A 2 -1.97 -0.41 9.46
N LEU A 3 -2.27 -1.64 9.86
CA LEU A 3 -2.56 -2.74 8.94
C LEU A 3 -4.02 -3.14 9.13
N ALA A 4 -4.88 -2.63 8.26
CA ALA A 4 -6.28 -3.02 8.22
C ALA A 4 -6.44 -4.34 7.46
N GLN A 5 -7.37 -5.17 7.92
CA GLN A 5 -7.69 -6.48 7.33
C GLN A 5 -9.18 -6.54 7.06
N GLU A 6 -9.62 -7.52 6.27
CA GLU A 6 -11.04 -7.72 5.94
C GLU A 6 -11.69 -6.46 5.32
N LEU A 7 -10.90 -5.78 4.48
CA LEU A 7 -11.33 -4.56 3.79
C LEU A 7 -12.44 -4.86 2.78
N PHE A 8 -13.39 -3.93 2.66
CA PHE A 8 -14.46 -3.95 1.68
C PHE A 8 -14.52 -2.61 0.94
N ALA A 9 -15.13 -2.58 -0.24
CA ALA A 9 -15.26 -1.36 -1.03
C ALA A 9 -16.17 -0.35 -0.30
N SER A 10 -15.59 0.78 0.10
CA SER A 10 -16.32 1.89 0.74
C SER A 10 -15.71 3.22 0.31
N PRO A 11 -15.86 3.62 -0.98
CA PRO A 11 -15.34 4.88 -1.46
C PRO A 11 -16.11 6.05 -0.83
N LEU A 12 -15.38 7.07 -0.41
CA LEU A 12 -15.94 8.33 0.10
C LEU A 12 -15.58 9.46 -0.87
N PRO A 13 -16.38 10.55 -0.91
CA PRO A 13 -16.00 11.76 -1.64
C PRO A 13 -14.63 12.26 -1.16
N GLY A 14 -13.69 12.41 -2.10
CA GLY A 14 -12.40 13.04 -1.84
C GLY A 14 -12.47 14.56 -1.99
N ASP A 15 -11.53 15.26 -1.37
CA ASP A 15 -11.41 16.71 -1.48
C ASP A 15 -10.68 17.15 -2.77
N GLU A 16 -9.85 16.27 -3.34
CA GLU A 16 -9.15 16.53 -4.59
C GLU A 16 -10.11 16.44 -5.80
N PRO A 17 -9.92 17.28 -6.83
CA PRO A 17 -10.78 17.27 -8.02
C PRO A 17 -10.60 16.01 -8.87
N GLU A 18 -9.46 15.34 -8.74
CA GLU A 18 -9.12 14.11 -9.47
C GLU A 18 -9.38 12.87 -8.59
N PRO A 19 -9.94 11.78 -9.15
CA PRO A 19 -10.15 10.56 -8.40
C PRO A 19 -8.81 9.89 -8.07
N LEU A 20 -8.70 9.35 -6.86
CA LEU A 20 -7.55 8.53 -6.49
C LEU A 20 -7.60 7.20 -7.23
N GLU A 21 -6.51 6.87 -7.94
CA GLU A 21 -6.33 5.57 -8.55
C GLU A 21 -5.83 4.55 -7.52
N THR A 22 -6.28 3.31 -7.64
CA THR A 22 -5.86 2.21 -6.76
C THR A 22 -5.32 1.06 -7.60
N GLU A 23 -4.11 0.61 -7.28
CA GLU A 23 -3.53 -0.61 -7.82
C GLU A 23 -3.56 -1.71 -6.77
N LEU A 24 -4.06 -2.89 -7.14
CA LEU A 24 -3.99 -4.08 -6.30
C LEU A 24 -2.60 -4.73 -6.45
N TRP A 25 -1.96 -5.01 -5.33
CA TRP A 25 -0.65 -5.64 -5.30
C TRP A 25 -0.65 -6.84 -4.35
N GLN A 26 0.02 -7.93 -4.73
CA GLN A 26 0.14 -9.10 -3.88
C GLN A 26 1.16 -8.87 -2.77
N LEU A 27 0.85 -9.32 -1.55
CA LEU A 27 1.75 -9.14 -0.40
C LEU A 27 3.09 -9.89 -0.56
N CYS A 28 3.11 -11.01 -1.28
CA CYS A 28 4.35 -11.71 -1.62
C CYS A 28 5.24 -10.94 -2.59
N ASP A 29 4.67 -10.02 -3.36
CA ASP A 29 5.35 -9.26 -4.41
C ASP A 29 5.84 -7.88 -3.91
N LEU A 30 5.73 -7.59 -2.62
CA LEU A 30 6.28 -6.37 -2.01
C LEU A 30 7.78 -6.13 -2.29
N PRO A 31 8.66 -7.15 -2.46
CA PRO A 31 10.02 -6.93 -2.98
C PRO A 31 10.03 -6.21 -4.32
N THR A 32 9.27 -6.68 -5.30
CA THR A 32 9.23 -6.06 -6.63
C THR A 32 8.59 -4.67 -6.63
N LEU A 33 7.59 -4.42 -5.76
CA LEU A 33 7.01 -3.08 -5.61
C LEU A 33 8.06 -2.03 -5.20
N ARG A 34 8.97 -2.41 -4.29
CA ARG A 34 10.04 -1.52 -3.81
C ARG A 34 11.10 -1.20 -4.87
N GLU A 35 11.18 -2.00 -5.93
CA GLU A 35 12.14 -1.81 -7.03
C GLU A 35 11.58 -0.91 -8.14
N ARG A 36 10.26 -0.64 -8.15
CA ARG A 36 9.66 0.23 -9.17
C ARG A 36 10.13 1.67 -8.98
N THR A 37 10.47 2.33 -10.09
CA THR A 37 10.96 3.72 -10.09
C THR A 37 9.89 4.74 -9.70
N ASP A 38 8.62 4.39 -9.84
CA ASP A 38 7.46 5.23 -9.45
C ASP A 38 7.03 5.02 -7.98
N PHE A 39 7.68 4.12 -7.25
CA PHE A 39 7.39 3.84 -5.83
C PHE A 39 8.60 4.19 -4.93
N SER A 40 8.89 5.49 -4.80
CA SER A 40 10.12 5.97 -4.16
C SER A 40 9.93 6.73 -2.84
N ASP A 41 8.71 6.93 -2.34
CA ASP A 41 8.48 7.63 -1.05
C ASP A 41 8.97 6.75 0.12
N GLY A 42 9.87 7.30 0.94
CA GLY A 42 10.52 6.55 2.03
C GLY A 42 9.56 6.01 3.09
N ARG A 43 8.42 6.69 3.34
CA ARG A 43 7.41 6.22 4.29
C ARG A 43 6.64 5.05 3.69
N SER A 44 6.28 5.14 2.41
CA SER A 44 5.62 4.05 1.68
C SER A 44 6.52 2.82 1.60
N ILE A 45 7.82 2.99 1.31
CA ILE A 45 8.79 1.89 1.31
C ILE A 45 8.88 1.25 2.70
N LEU A 46 9.10 2.05 3.76
CA LEU A 46 9.18 1.52 5.13
C LEU A 46 7.89 0.78 5.55
N ALA A 47 6.72 1.28 5.13
CA ALA A 47 5.46 0.62 5.40
C ALA A 47 5.40 -0.81 4.84
N THR A 48 5.94 -1.05 3.65
CA THR A 48 5.99 -2.42 3.07
C THR A 48 6.86 -3.38 3.89
N PHE A 49 7.98 -2.91 4.45
CA PHE A 49 8.83 -3.73 5.33
C PHE A 49 8.11 -4.07 6.64
N LEU A 50 7.52 -3.08 7.30
CA LEU A 50 6.78 -3.27 8.55
C LEU A 50 5.56 -4.17 8.36
N ALA A 51 4.87 -4.07 7.22
CA ALA A 51 3.78 -4.96 6.86
C ALA A 51 4.24 -6.41 6.73
N ALA A 52 5.32 -6.65 5.98
CA ALA A 52 5.87 -7.99 5.77
C ALA A 52 6.36 -8.63 7.08
N GLU A 53 7.06 -7.88 7.93
CA GLU A 53 7.49 -8.35 9.26
C GLU A 53 6.28 -8.81 10.10
N ARG A 54 5.23 -7.99 10.15
CA ARG A 54 4.05 -8.25 10.98
C ARG A 54 3.19 -9.42 10.51
N LEU A 55 3.20 -9.73 9.22
CA LEU A 55 2.44 -10.82 8.60
C LEU A 55 3.19 -12.17 8.63
N ASN A 56 4.52 -12.14 8.73
CA ASN A 56 5.37 -13.33 8.81
C ASN A 56 5.68 -13.75 10.26
N SER A 57 5.15 -13.03 11.25
CA SER A 57 5.27 -13.33 12.69
C SER A 57 4.10 -14.19 13.17
#